data_AF-A0A7X8E396-F1
#
_entry.id   AF-A0A7X8E396-F1
#
_cell.length_a   1.000
_cell.length_b   1.000
_cell.length_c   1.000
_cell.angle_alpha   90.00
_cell.angle_beta   90.00
_cell.angle_gamma   90.00
#
_symmetry.space_group_name_H-M   'P 1'
#
loop_
_entity.id
_entity.type
_entity.pdbx_description
1 polymer ?
#
loop_
_entity_poly.entity_id
_entity_poly.type
_entity_poly.pdbx_seq_one_letter_code
_entity_poly.pdbx_strand_id
1 'polypeptide(L)' 'MKRSTDCKDPGEKKEEIGNYLQKLRKENNLTQEQVAEKLYVSSRSISRWENARTMPDLDYLMDLAKLYGVTIDQIL' A
#
# COMPACT_ATOMS: atom_id res chain seq x y z
N MET A 1 13.98 6.63 -31.74
CA MET A 1 12.97 7.33 -30.91
C MET A 1 11.58 6.79 -31.20
N LYS A 2 11.11 5.85 -30.38
CA LYS A 2 9.68 5.62 -30.04
C LYS A 2 9.71 4.99 -28.65
N ARG A 3 9.47 5.78 -27.59
CA ARG A 3 9.09 5.20 -26.30
C ARG A 3 7.64 4.77 -26.47
N SER A 4 7.46 3.51 -26.89
CA SER A 4 6.18 2.82 -26.73
C SER A 4 5.83 2.92 -25.25
N THR A 5 4.66 3.47 -24.93
CA THR A 5 4.06 3.24 -23.63
C THR A 5 3.72 1.76 -23.57
N ASP A 6 4.63 1.05 -22.93
CA ASP A 6 4.67 -0.39 -22.68
C ASP A 6 3.47 -0.80 -21.81
N CYS A 7 2.87 -1.94 -22.13
CA CYS A 7 1.80 -2.52 -21.34
C CYS A 7 2.34 -2.89 -19.95
N LYS A 8 2.01 -2.12 -18.91
CA LYS A 8 2.38 -2.46 -17.53
C LYS A 8 1.85 -3.85 -17.17
N ASP A 9 2.75 -4.76 -16.83
CA ASP A 9 2.38 -6.09 -16.35
C ASP A 9 1.54 -5.97 -15.06
N PRO A 10 0.51 -6.81 -14.86
CA PRO A 10 -0.34 -6.73 -13.65
C PRO A 10 0.41 -6.98 -12.33
N GLY A 11 1.64 -7.51 -12.39
CA GLY A 11 2.55 -7.61 -11.25
C GLY A 11 3.16 -6.27 -10.83
N GLU A 12 3.51 -5.41 -11.80
CA GLU A 12 4.16 -4.11 -11.55
C GLU A 12 3.26 -3.17 -10.74
N LYS A 13 1.96 -3.16 -11.05
CA LYS A 13 1.01 -2.30 -10.33
C LYS A 13 0.90 -2.66 -8.85
N LYS A 14 0.98 -3.94 -8.48
CA LYS A 14 0.92 -4.36 -7.07
C LYS A 14 2.17 -3.92 -6.31
N GLU A 15 3.33 -3.95 -6.95
CA GLU A 15 4.60 -3.49 -6.38
C GLU A 15 4.61 -1.98 -6.16
N GLU A 16 4.09 -1.19 -7.11
CA GLU A 16 3.93 0.27 -6.96
C GLU A 16 3.10 0.60 -5.70
N ILE A 17 1.98 -0.08 -5.50
CA ILE A 17 1.09 0.13 -4.35
C ILE A 17 1.76 -0.27 -3.03
N GLY A 18 2.36 -1.47 -2.97
CA GLY A 18 3.04 -1.94 -1.76
C GLY A 18 4.16 -1.01 -1.31
N ASN A 19 4.98 -0.55 -2.27
CA ASN A 19 6.05 0.42 -2.01
C ASN A 19 5.49 1.76 -1.53
N TYR A 20 4.38 2.22 -2.12
CA TYR A 20 3.74 3.46 -1.70
C TYR A 20 3.16 3.38 -0.29
N LEU A 21 2.49 2.28 0.07
CA LEU A 21 2.02 2.04 1.44
C LEU A 21 3.17 2.05 2.46
N GLN A 22 4.28 1.40 2.13
CA GLN A 22 5.47 1.42 2.98
C GLN A 22 6.03 2.83 3.15
N LYS A 23 6.04 3.62 2.07
CA LYS A 23 6.48 5.02 2.10
C LYS A 23 5.61 5.84 3.05
N LEU A 24 4.28 5.80 2.88
CA LEU A 24 3.34 6.53 3.73
C LEU A 24 3.51 6.16 5.21
N ARG A 25 3.67 4.86 5.52
CA ARG A 25 3.94 4.40 6.88
C ARG A 25 5.20 5.04 7.47
N LYS A 26 6.30 5.05 6.70
CA LYS A 26 7.59 5.62 7.12
C LYS A 26 7.50 7.14 7.30
N GLU A 27 6.78 7.85 6.42
CA GLU A 27 6.55 9.30 6.53
C GLU A 27 5.74 9.66 7.79
N ASN A 28 4.87 8.75 8.23
CA ASN A 28 4.13 8.88 9.49
C ASN A 28 4.91 8.36 10.72
N ASN A 29 6.17 7.92 10.56
CA ASN A 29 7.02 7.37 11.63
C ASN A 29 6.40 6.17 12.37
N LEU A 30 5.62 5.34 11.66
CA LEU A 30 4.97 4.16 12.24
C LEU A 30 5.72 2.86 11.91
N THR A 31 5.70 1.89 12.83
CA THR A 31 6.11 0.50 12.55
C THR A 31 4.96 -0.29 11.91
N GLN A 32 5.26 -1.45 11.33
CA GLN A 32 4.21 -2.31 10.76
C GLN A 32 3.25 -2.79 11.85
N GLU A 33 3.75 -3.07 13.06
CA GLU A 33 2.95 -3.42 14.23
C GLU A 33 1.99 -2.28 14.61
N GLN A 34 2.48 -1.03 14.66
CA GLN A 34 1.64 0.11 15.02
C GLN A 34 0.51 0.37 14.01
N VAL A 35 0.76 0.18 12.71
CA VAL A 35 -0.30 0.25 11.69
C VAL A 35 -1.28 -0.91 11.86
N ALA A 36 -0.77 -2.12 12.12
CA ALA A 36 -1.60 -3.30 12.30
C ALA A 36 -2.55 -3.16 13.50
N GLU A 37 -2.06 -2.62 14.62
CA GLU A 37 -2.86 -2.32 15.82
C GLU A 37 -3.98 -1.32 15.52
N LYS A 38 -3.69 -0.26 14.76
CA LYS A 38 -4.68 0.76 14.38
C LYS A 38 -5.77 0.22 13.45
N LEU A 39 -5.44 -0.75 12.61
CA LEU A 39 -6.35 -1.38 11.65
C LEU A 39 -6.97 -2.68 12.13
N TYR A 40 -6.66 -3.11 13.36
CA TYR A 40 -7.10 -4.39 13.94
C TYR A 40 -6.75 -5.61 13.07
N VAL A 41 -5.57 -5.60 12.45
CA VAL A 41 -5.03 -6.70 11.64
C VAL A 41 -3.70 -7.21 12.21
N SER A 42 -3.16 -8.28 11.63
CA SER A 42 -1.83 -8.76 11.98
C SER A 42 -0.73 -7.92 11.31
N SER A 43 0.42 -7.74 11.97
CA SER A 43 1.61 -7.12 11.35
C SER A 43 2.06 -7.85 10.07
N ARG A 44 1.83 -9.17 10.00
CA ARG A 44 2.03 -9.99 8.81
C ARG A 44 1.15 -9.54 7.63
N SER A 45 -0.07 -9.07 7.88
CA SER A 45 -0.95 -8.51 6.85
C SER A 45 -0.34 -7.25 6.26
N ILE A 46 0.09 -6.31 7.11
CA ILE A 46 0.78 -5.07 6.68
C ILE A 46 2.04 -5.40 5.87
N SER A 47 2.86 -6.33 6.35
CA SER A 47 4.06 -6.79 5.65
C SER A 47 3.74 -7.37 4.27
N ARG A 48 2.69 -8.19 4.14
CA ARG A 48 2.29 -8.76 2.85
C ARG A 48 1.79 -7.71 1.87
N TRP A 49 1.07 -6.69 2.35
CA TRP A 49 0.62 -5.57 1.51
C TRP A 49 1.79 -4.73 1.03
N GLU A 50 2.71 -4.37 1.91
CA GLU A 50 3.91 -3.58 1.57
C GLU A 50 4.85 -4.31 0.59
N ASN A 51 4.90 -5.63 0.64
CA ASN A 51 5.72 -6.45 -0.25
C ASN A 51 4.95 -7.02 -1.45
N ALA A 52 3.79 -6.45 -1.79
CA ALA A 52 2.96 -6.84 -2.93
C ALA A 52 2.56 -8.34 -2.98
N ARG A 53 2.64 -9.05 -1.84
CA ARG A 53 2.28 -10.47 -1.73
C ARG A 53 0.77 -10.66 -1.77
N THR A 54 0.04 -9.72 -1.20
CA THR A 54 -1.43 -9.65 -1.23
C THR A 54 -1.85 -8.19 -1.36
N MET A 55 -3.05 -7.94 -1.89
CA MET A 55 -3.65 -6.61 -1.91
C MET A 55 -4.53 -6.43 -0.66
N PRO A 56 -4.59 -5.25 -0.03
CA PRO A 56 -5.61 -4.95 0.96
C PRO A 56 -6.99 -4.87 0.29
N ASP A 57 -8.02 -5.35 0.97
CA ASP A 57 -9.40 -5.14 0.52
C ASP A 57 -9.80 -3.67 0.61
N LEU A 58 -10.90 -3.30 -0.04
CA LEU A 58 -11.36 -1.90 -0.12
C LEU A 58 -11.51 -1.24 1.25
N ASP A 59 -12.01 -1.96 2.25
CA ASP A 59 -12.18 -1.45 3.61
C ASP A 59 -10.84 -1.07 4.24
N TYR A 60 -9.81 -1.90 4.09
CA TYR A 60 -8.47 -1.59 4.57
C TYR A 60 -7.81 -0.48 3.78
N LEU A 61 -8.06 -0.38 2.46
CA LEU A 61 -7.59 0.76 1.67
C LEU A 61 -8.20 2.08 2.17
N MET A 62 -9.49 2.08 2.49
CA MET A 62 -10.16 3.25 3.09
C MET A 62 -9.53 3.63 4.42
N ASP A 63 -9.24 2.65 5.27
CA ASP A 63 -8.68 2.93 6.59
C ASP A 63 -7.20 3.33 6.54
N LEU A 64 -6.41 2.76 5.62
CA LEU A 64 -5.06 3.22 5.32
C LEU A 64 -5.06 4.66 4.77
N ALA A 65 -5.98 4.98 3.87
CA ALA A 65 -6.12 6.32 3.32
C ALA A 65 -6.43 7.34 4.42
N LYS A 66 -7.39 7.05 5.30
CA LYS A 66 -7.69 7.87 6.49
C LYS A 66 -6.50 7.98 7.43
N LEU A 67 -5.81 6.87 7.71
CA LEU A 67 -4.67 6.83 8.63
C LEU A 67 -3.53 7.73 8.16
N TYR A 68 -3.24 7.71 6.86
CA TYR A 68 -2.13 8.47 6.28
C TYR A 68 -2.53 9.85 5.76
N GLY A 69 -3.81 10.22 5.82
CA GLY A 69 -4.31 11.52 5.36
C GLY A 69 -4.28 11.69 3.84
N VAL A 70 -4.45 10.59 3.09
CA VAL A 70 -4.45 10.54 1.62
C VAL A 70 -5.81 10.06 1.09
N THR A 71 -6.04 10.15 -0.21
CA THR A 71 -7.22 9.52 -0.84
C THR A 71 -6.91 8.11 -1.31
N ILE A 72 -7.95 7.29 -1.51
CA ILE A 72 -7.79 5.94 -2.07
C ILE A 72 -7.19 6.01 -3.49
N ASP A 73 -7.57 7.01 -4.28
CA ASP A 73 -7.03 7.24 -5.62
C ASP A 73 -5.52 7.55 -5.62
N GLN A 74 -4.97 8.06 -4.51
CA GLN A 74 -3.52 8.23 -4.38
C GLN A 74 -2.82 6.89 -4.08
N ILE A 75 -3.54 5.91 -3.54
CA ILE A 75 -3.03 4.57 -3.25
C ILE A 75 -3.12 3.64 -4.47
N LEU A 76 -4.08 3.84 -5.40
CA LEU A 76 -4.38 2.97 -6.55
C LEU A 76 -3.82 3.47 -7.90
#